data_AF-A0A9P5G529-F1
#
_entry.id   AF-A0A9P5G529-F1
#
_cell.length_a   1.000
_cell.length_b   1.000
_cell.length_c   1.000
_cell.angle_alpha   90.00
_cell.angle_beta   90.00
_cell.angle_gamma   90.00
#
_symmetry.space_group_name_H-M   'P 1'
#
loop_
_entity.id
_entity.type
_entity.pdbx_description
1 polymer ?
#
loop_
_entity_poly.entity_id
_entity_poly.type
_entity_poly.pdbx_seq_one_letter_code
_entity_poly.pdbx_strand_id
1 'polypeptide(L)'
;MILSTESNDIAEKDSKKTIASEHVLEALETLGFYDYIDPIKKVIQEHKETQRVRERKVGLVESSGRTEEELLKEQEMLMAIARSKLNNSHQ
;
A
#
# COMPACT_ATOMS: atom_id res chain seq x y z
N MET A 1 -16.28 -19.42 -14.57
CA MET A 1 -15.33 -18.93 -13.54
C MET A 1 -16.11 -18.90 -12.23
N ILE A 2 -16.00 -19.93 -11.38
CA ILE A 2 -16.97 -20.15 -10.28
C ILE A 2 -16.76 -19.16 -9.12
N LEU A 3 -15.50 -18.96 -8.70
CA LEU A 3 -15.19 -18.10 -7.55
C LEU A 3 -15.61 -16.64 -7.76
N SER A 4 -15.34 -16.08 -8.95
CA SER A 4 -15.67 -14.68 -9.24
C SER A 4 -17.17 -14.44 -9.33
N THR A 5 -17.94 -15.42 -9.80
CA THR A 5 -19.41 -15.33 -9.82
C THR A 5 -19.96 -15.35 -8.40
N GLU A 6 -19.54 -16.31 -7.57
CA GLU A 6 -19.98 -16.38 -6.17
C GLU A 6 -19.60 -15.11 -5.38
N SER A 7 -18.37 -14.61 -5.57
CA SER A 7 -17.91 -13.37 -4.93
C SER A 7 -18.70 -12.14 -5.39
N ASN A 8 -19.13 -12.11 -6.66
CA ASN A 8 -19.98 -11.05 -7.20
C ASN A 8 -21.38 -11.10 -6.58
N ASP A 9 -21.98 -12.28 -6.51
CA ASP A 9 -23.32 -12.47 -5.95
C ASP A 9 -23.36 -12.08 -4.45
N ILE A 10 -22.30 -12.39 -3.70
CA ILE A 10 -22.14 -11.94 -2.30
C ILE A 10 -22.01 -10.41 -2.22
N ALA A 11 -21.17 -9.80 -3.06
CA ALA A 11 -21.01 -8.35 -3.09
C ALA A 11 -22.33 -7.61 -3.43
N GLU A 12 -23.10 -8.15 -4.37
CA GLU A 12 -24.41 -7.60 -4.75
C GLU A 12 -25.43 -7.74 -3.62
N LYS A 13 -25.45 -8.87 -2.89
CA LYS A 13 -26.27 -9.06 -1.67
C LYS A 13 -25.94 -8.02 -0.60
N ASP A 14 -24.66 -7.69 -0.43
CA ASP A 14 -24.18 -6.65 0.49
C ASP A 14 -24.36 -5.22 -0.05
N SER A 15 -25.01 -5.05 -1.21
CA SER A 15 -25.22 -3.77 -1.88
C SER A 15 -23.91 -3.02 -2.17
N LYS A 16 -22.83 -3.76 -2.44
CA LYS A 16 -21.50 -3.23 -2.79
C LYS A 16 -21.26 -3.34 -4.29
N LYS A 17 -20.79 -2.26 -4.90
CA LYS A 17 -20.39 -2.22 -6.33
C LYS A 17 -18.98 -2.74 -6.59
N THR A 18 -18.22 -3.02 -5.54
CA THR A 18 -16.83 -3.46 -5.60
C THR A 18 -16.68 -4.72 -4.79
N ILE A 19 -16.07 -5.74 -5.40
CA ILE A 19 -15.77 -6.99 -4.72
C ILE A 19 -14.59 -6.75 -3.77
N ALA A 20 -14.84 -6.90 -2.48
CA ALA A 20 -13.84 -6.77 -1.43
C ALA A 20 -13.28 -8.15 -1.02
N SER A 21 -12.22 -8.16 -0.22
CA SER A 21 -11.53 -9.39 0.19
C SER A 21 -12.42 -10.30 1.03
N GLU A 22 -13.32 -9.72 1.81
CA GLU A 22 -14.34 -10.42 2.59
C GLU A 22 -15.30 -11.23 1.73
N HIS A 23 -15.79 -10.68 0.61
CA HIS A 23 -16.71 -11.39 -0.29
C HIS A 23 -16.05 -12.64 -0.90
N VAL A 24 -14.74 -12.58 -1.15
CA VAL A 24 -13.97 -13.72 -1.66
C VAL A 24 -13.79 -14.80 -0.59
N LEU A 25 -13.57 -14.41 0.68
CA LEU A 25 -13.47 -15.36 1.79
C LEU A 25 -14.80 -16.09 2.02
N GLU A 26 -15.92 -15.37 1.98
CA GLU A 26 -17.25 -15.95 2.13
C GLU A 26 -17.62 -16.85 0.93
N ALA A 27 -17.20 -16.48 -0.28
CA ALA A 27 -17.35 -17.33 -1.46
C ALA A 27 -16.59 -18.66 -1.31
N LEU A 28 -15.37 -18.62 -0.77
CA LEU A 28 -14.57 -19.83 -0.52
C LEU A 28 -15.22 -20.71 0.56
N GLU A 29 -15.79 -20.12 1.61
CA GLU A 29 -16.55 -20.86 2.64
C GLU A 29 -17.79 -21.54 2.04
N THR A 30 -18.54 -20.82 1.20
CA THR A 30 -19.76 -21.33 0.54
C THR A 30 -19.46 -22.46 -0.45
N LEU A 31 -18.35 -22.34 -1.17
CA LEU A 31 -17.88 -23.36 -2.13
C LEU A 31 -17.20 -24.56 -1.46
N GLY A 32 -16.99 -24.53 -0.14
CA GLY A 32 -16.38 -25.62 0.63
C GLY A 32 -14.85 -25.68 0.58
N PHE A 33 -14.20 -24.60 0.16
CA PHE A 33 -12.74 -24.49 0.02
C PHE A 33 -12.05 -24.03 1.31
N TYR A 34 -12.35 -24.67 2.44
CA TYR A 34 -11.93 -24.21 3.76
C TYR A 34 -10.40 -24.16 3.94
N ASP A 35 -9.67 -25.10 3.33
CA ASP A 35 -8.21 -25.18 3.42
C ASP A 35 -7.48 -23.94 2.86
N TYR A 36 -8.16 -23.16 2.00
CA TYR A 36 -7.60 -21.95 1.42
C TYR A 36 -7.86 -20.68 2.25
N ILE A 37 -8.78 -20.73 3.21
CA ILE A 37 -9.21 -19.55 3.96
C ILE A 37 -8.07 -19.00 4.81
N ASP A 38 -7.40 -19.84 5.60
CA ASP A 38 -6.33 -19.39 6.50
C ASP A 38 -5.10 -18.86 5.75
N PRO A 39 -4.59 -19.53 4.70
CA PRO A 39 -3.54 -18.98 3.85
C PRO A 39 -3.91 -17.62 3.25
N ILE A 40 -5.14 -17.46 2.75
CA ILE A 40 -5.59 -16.23 2.12
C ILE A 40 -5.76 -15.10 3.15
N LYS A 41 -6.31 -15.40 4.34
CA LYS A 41 -6.40 -14.44 5.46
C LYS A 41 -5.03 -13.88 5.83
N LYS A 42 -4.00 -14.73 5.86
CA LYS A 42 -2.61 -14.30 6.10
C LYS A 42 -2.11 -13.35 5.02
N VAL A 43 -2.32 -13.69 3.75
CA VAL A 43 -1.91 -12.82 2.62
C VAL A 43 -2.65 -11.47 2.64
N ILE A 44 -3.94 -11.47 2.97
CA ILE A 44 -4.73 -10.23 3.12
C ILE A 44 -4.13 -9.34 4.21
N GLN A 45 -3.72 -9.92 5.34
CA GLN A 45 -3.09 -9.18 6.44
C GLN A 45 -1.74 -8.58 6.03
N GLU A 46 -0.87 -9.36 5.39
CA GLU A 46 0.43 -8.90 4.88
C GLU A 46 0.26 -7.77 3.85
N HIS A 47 -0.76 -7.88 2.98
CA HIS A 47 -1.09 -6.84 2.02
C HIS A 47 -1.53 -5.54 2.71
N LYS A 48 -2.41 -5.62 3.72
CA LYS A 48 -2.86 -4.45 4.49
C LYS A 48 -1.70 -3.75 5.20
N GLU A 49 -0.76 -4.51 5.74
CA GLU A 49 0.45 -3.95 6.37
C GLU A 49 1.34 -3.24 5.35
N THR A 50 1.55 -3.86 4.19
CA THR A 50 2.35 -3.27 3.10
C THR A 50 1.74 -1.96 2.60
N GLN A 51 0.41 -1.90 2.44
CA GLN A 51 -0.29 -0.68 2.03
C GLN A 51 -0.13 0.44 3.08
N ARG A 52 -0.29 0.12 4.37
CA ARG A 52 -0.07 1.09 5.46
C ARG A 52 1.35 1.66 5.45
N VAL A 53 2.37 0.83 5.20
CA VAL A 53 3.75 1.29 5.08
C VAL A 53 3.93 2.22 3.88
N ARG A 54 3.30 1.91 2.75
CA ARG A 54 3.35 2.75 1.55
C ARG A 54 2.68 4.10 1.77
N GLU A 55 1.49 4.14 2.35
CA GLU A 55 0.76 5.37 2.68
C GLU A 55 1.58 6.28 3.60
N ARG A 56 2.21 5.71 4.64
CA ARG A 56 3.13 6.45 5.53
C ARG A 56 4.32 7.06 4.79
N LYS A 57 4.87 6.37 3.80
CA LYS A 57 5.99 6.90 3.00
C LYS A 57 5.57 8.06 2.11
N VAL A 58 4.39 7.97 1.48
CA VAL A 58 3.87 9.04 0.61
C VAL A 58 3.59 10.31 1.43
N GLY A 59 3.01 10.17 2.62
CA GLY A 59 2.72 11.31 3.49
C GLY A 59 3.94 11.92 4.19
N LEU A 60 5.16 11.38 4.04
CA LEU A 60 6.33 11.88 4.78
C LEU A 60 6.75 13.28 4.32
N VAL A 61 6.63 13.57 3.03
CA VAL A 61 6.93 14.89 2.47
C VAL A 61 5.84 15.89 2.84
N GLU A 62 4.57 15.49 2.75
CA GLU A 62 3.42 16.32 3.09
C GLU A 62 3.33 16.61 4.60
N SER A 63 3.73 15.67 5.45
CA SER A 63 3.79 15.83 6.91
C SER A 63 5.01 16.61 7.41
N SER A 64 5.94 16.98 6.54
CA SER A 64 7.12 17.76 6.92
C SER A 64 6.76 19.18 7.40
N GLY A 65 5.57 19.67 7.10
CA GLY A 65 5.09 21.01 7.49
C GLY A 65 5.86 22.16 6.83
N ARG A 66 6.75 21.86 5.88
CA ARG A 66 7.52 22.83 5.11
C ARG A 66 6.83 23.10 3.78
N THR A 67 6.95 24.34 3.31
CA THR A 67 6.51 24.68 1.96
C THR A 67 7.45 24.05 0.92
N GLU A 68 6.96 23.90 -0.31
CA GLU A 68 7.76 23.37 -1.42
C GLU A 68 9.05 24.19 -1.66
N GLU A 69 8.96 25.51 -1.52
CA GLU A 69 10.10 26.42 -1.68
C GLU A 69 11.19 26.19 -0.62
N GLU A 70 10.80 25.97 0.64
CA GLU A 70 11.73 25.69 1.73
C GLU A 70 12.44 24.34 1.53
N LEU A 71 11.71 23.32 1.09
CA LEU A 71 12.27 21.99 0.80
C LEU A 71 13.27 22.05 -0.36
N LEU A 72 12.97 22.82 -1.41
CA LEU A 72 13.86 22.97 -2.56
C LEU A 72 15.18 23.64 -2.15
N LYS A 73 15.09 24.73 -1.37
CA LYS A 73 16.27 25.45 -0.88
C LYS A 73 17.18 24.58 -0.01
N GLU A 74 16.58 23.75 0.86
CA GLU A 74 17.32 22.80 1.69
C GLU A 74 18.00 21.70 0.84
N GLN A 75 17.29 21.18 -0.17
CA GLN A 75 17.84 20.19 -1.09
C GLN A 75 19.04 20.75 -1.86
N GLU A 76 18.96 21.97 -2.39
CA GLU A 76 20.05 22.64 -3.09
C GLU A 76 21.27 22.86 -2.17
N MET A 77 21.04 23.30 -0.94
CA MET A 77 22.10 23.49 0.06
C MET A 77 22.82 22.17 0.37
N LEU A 78 22.06 21.09 0.61
CA LEU A 78 22.61 19.76 0.88
C LEU A 78 23.43 19.23 -0.31
N MET A 79 22.95 19.43 -1.54
CA MET A 79 23.67 19.06 -2.76
C MET A 79 24.98 19.85 -2.92
N ALA A 80 24.98 21.15 -2.63
CA ALA A 80 26.18 21.98 -2.68
C ALA A 80 27.24 21.50 -1.66
N ILE A 81 26.82 21.19 -0.43
CA ILE A 81 27.70 20.63 0.60
C ILE A 81 28.27 19.28 0.15
N ALA A 82 27.45 18.40 -0.41
CA ALA A 82 27.89 17.09 -0.90
C ALA A 82 28.94 17.23 -2.02
N ARG A 83 28.73 18.14 -2.98
CA ARG A 83 29.70 18.44 -4.05
C ARG A 83 31.03 18.96 -3.51
N SER A 84 30.99 19.88 -2.54
CA SER A 84 32.20 20.42 -1.91
C SER A 84 32.99 19.34 -1.17
N LYS A 85 32.31 18.46 -0.42
CA LYS A 85 32.95 17.32 0.27
C LYS A 85 33.58 16.33 -0.71
N LEU A 86 32.92 16.03 -1.83
CA LEU A 86 33.47 15.15 -2.87
C LEU A 86 34.75 15.74 -3.47
N ASN A 87 34.75 17.03 -3.80
CA ASN A 87 35.93 17.70 -4.35
C ASN A 87 37.10 17.73 -3.36
N ASN A 88 36.82 17.97 -2.07
CA ASN A 88 37.85 18.01 -1.02
C ASN A 88 38.40 16.62 -0.66
N SER A 89 37.68 15.53 -0.96
CA SER A 89 38.13 14.15 -0.72
C SER A 89 38.88 13.55 -1.91
N HIS A 90 38.86 14.22 -3.06
CA HIS A 90 39.61 13.86 -4.27
C HIS A 90 40.87 14.72 -4.47
N GLN A 91 41.28 15.46 -3.43
CA GLN A 91 42.59 16.13 -3.30
C GLN A 91 43.46 15.36 -2.31
#